data_AF-A0AAP0NQU7-F1
#
_entry.id   AF-A0AAP0NQU7-F1
#
_cell.length_a   1.000
_cell.length_b   1.000
_cell.length_c   1.000
_cell.angle_alpha   90.00
_cell.angle_beta   90.00
_cell.angle_gamma   90.00
#
_symmetry.space_group_name_H-M   'P 1'
#
loop_
_entity.id
_entity.type
_entity.pdbx_description
1 polymer ?
#
loop_
_entity_poly.entity_id
_entity_poly.type
_entity_poly.pdbx_seq_one_letter_code
_entity_poly.pdbx_strand_id
1 'polypeptide(L)'
;MVFDSIKKNEKIFASADWLLCNSSYELKPSDLLAIGPLLAGNQLGNLWPEDPTCFSWLDQQAPKSVIYLSFGSTTTFNEAQFHELALGLELLNRPFLWVIRPDCTSSALPNGFEDRVADRGKIVG
;
A
#
# COMPACT_ATOMS: atom_id res chain seq x y z
N MET A 1 11.08 -1.83 11.97
CA MET A 1 10.52 -3.18 12.14
C MET A 1 11.04 -4.19 11.11
N VAL A 2 10.77 -4.05 9.79
CA VAL A 2 11.31 -5.00 8.79
C VAL A 2 12.84 -4.91 8.64
N PHE A 3 13.39 -3.70 8.49
CA PHE A 3 14.85 -3.50 8.35
C PHE A 3 15.63 -3.95 9.60
N ASP A 4 15.07 -3.78 10.79
CA ASP A 4 15.71 -4.22 12.04
C ASP A 4 15.73 -5.75 12.14
N SER A 5 14.67 -6.42 11.70
CA SER A 5 14.62 -7.88 11.59
C SER A 5 15.64 -8.42 10.59
N ILE A 6 15.86 -7.71 9.47
CA ILE A 6 16.90 -8.09 8.48
C ILE A 6 18.29 -7.99 9.11
N LYS A 7 18.61 -6.88 9.79
CA LYS A 7 19.91 -6.69 10.47
C LYS A 7 20.16 -7.72 11.58
N LYS A 8 19.13 -8.08 12.34
CA LYS A 8 19.26 -9.08 13.42
C LYS A 8 19.63 -10.48 12.91
N ASN A 9 19.34 -10.76 11.64
CA ASN A 9 19.51 -12.09 11.03
C ASN A 9 20.78 -12.22 10.18
N GLU A 10 21.74 -11.28 10.26
CA GLU A 10 23.01 -11.32 9.51
C GLU A 10 23.76 -12.66 9.61
N LYS A 11 23.78 -13.28 10.80
CA LYS A 11 24.43 -14.59 11.00
C LYS A 11 23.75 -15.73 10.24
N ILE A 12 22.45 -15.64 10.00
CA ILE A 12 21.66 -16.65 9.28
C ILE A 12 21.94 -16.53 7.77
N PHE A 13 22.15 -15.31 7.27
CA PHE A 13 22.51 -15.10 5.87
C PHE A 13 23.91 -15.64 5.53
N ALA A 14 24.86 -15.59 6.48
CA ALA A 14 26.21 -16.10 6.27
C ALA A 14 26.30 -17.64 6.17
N SER A 15 25.29 -18.38 6.66
CA SER A 15 25.25 -19.85 6.61
C SER A 15 24.37 -20.41 5.50
N ALA A 16 23.67 -19.56 4.75
CA ALA A 16 22.78 -20.00 3.69
C ALA A 16 23.55 -20.29 2.40
N ASP A 17 23.26 -21.42 1.74
CA ASP A 17 23.88 -21.75 0.45
C ASP A 17 23.39 -20.82 -0.68
N TRP A 18 22.15 -20.33 -0.58
CA TRP A 18 21.54 -19.47 -1.57
C TRP A 18 20.70 -18.38 -0.91
N LEU A 19 20.94 -17.13 -1.30
CA LEU A 19 20.10 -16.00 -0.92
C LEU A 19 19.26 -15.54 -2.12
N LEU A 20 18.05 -16.07 -2.20
CA LEU A 20 17.05 -15.64 -3.17
C LEU A 20 16.48 -14.30 -2.75
N CYS A 21 16.35 -13.35 -3.68
CA CYS A 21 15.56 -12.16 -3.40
C CYS A 21 14.72 -11.75 -4.61
N ASN A 22 13.46 -11.42 -4.30
CA ASN A 22 12.43 -10.98 -5.23
C ASN A 22 12.72 -9.54 -5.69
N SER A 23 13.75 -9.40 -6.52
CA SER A 23 14.16 -8.17 -7.17
C SER A 23 14.57 -8.51 -8.60
N SER A 24 14.64 -7.49 -9.48
CA SER A 24 15.21 -7.64 -10.81
C SER A 24 16.73 -7.60 -10.76
N TYR A 25 17.38 -8.13 -11.79
CA TYR A 25 18.84 -8.15 -11.91
C TYR A 25 19.46 -6.74 -11.93
N GLU A 26 18.72 -5.75 -12.41
CA GLU A 26 19.19 -4.36 -12.54
C GLU A 26 19.33 -3.62 -11.20
N LEU A 27 18.81 -4.19 -10.10
CA LEU A 27 18.67 -3.52 -8.80
C LEU A 27 19.43 -4.21 -7.66
N LYS A 28 20.48 -5.01 -7.95
CA LYS A 28 21.10 -5.89 -6.94
C LYS A 28 22.63 -5.82 -6.81
N PRO A 29 23.18 -5.99 -5.59
CA PRO A 29 24.58 -6.37 -5.37
C PRO A 29 24.86 -7.81 -5.84
N SER A 30 26.13 -8.11 -6.12
CA SER A 30 26.61 -9.34 -6.76
C SER A 30 26.30 -10.66 -6.00
N ASP A 31 26.11 -10.61 -4.69
CA ASP A 31 26.03 -11.82 -3.83
C ASP A 31 24.61 -12.36 -3.63
N LEU A 32 23.64 -11.88 -4.41
CA LEU A 32 22.23 -12.23 -4.27
C LEU A 32 21.63 -12.71 -5.60
N LEU A 33 20.93 -13.84 -5.59
CA LEU A 33 20.24 -14.32 -6.79
C LEU A 33 18.88 -13.62 -6.95
N ALA A 34 18.79 -12.75 -7.97
CA ALA A 34 17.55 -12.06 -8.33
C ALA A 34 16.60 -13.04 -9.03
N ILE A 35 15.38 -13.19 -8.50
CA ILE A 35 14.34 -14.06 -9.07
C ILE A 35 13.02 -13.31 -9.31
N GLY A 36 13.07 -11.98 -9.21
CA GLY A 36 11.89 -11.12 -9.31
C GLY A 36 11.63 -10.59 -10.72
N PRO A 37 10.43 -10.00 -10.93
CA PRO A 37 9.36 -9.87 -9.94
C PRO A 37 8.52 -11.15 -9.81
N LEU A 38 8.55 -11.77 -8.62
CA LEU A 38 7.57 -12.76 -8.22
C LEU A 38 6.29 -12.01 -7.89
N LEU A 39 5.34 -12.10 -8.81
CA LEU A 39 4.00 -11.56 -8.61
C LEU A 39 3.24 -12.45 -7.63
N ALA A 40 2.39 -11.83 -6.82
CA ALA A 40 1.43 -12.58 -6.03
C ALA A 40 0.55 -13.39 -6.99
N GLY A 41 0.60 -14.72 -6.91
CA GLY A 41 -0.37 -15.57 -7.61
C GLY A 41 -1.76 -15.43 -6.99
N ASN A 42 -2.80 -15.92 -7.68
CA ASN A 42 -4.22 -15.90 -7.25
C ASN A 42 -4.53 -16.57 -5.89
N GLN A 43 -3.51 -16.98 -5.11
CA GLN A 43 -3.60 -17.77 -3.88
C GLN A 43 -2.95 -17.06 -2.68
N LEU A 44 -2.43 -15.84 -2.83
CA LEU A 44 -1.96 -15.08 -1.68
C LEU A 44 -3.19 -14.64 -0.88
N GLY A 45 -3.41 -15.26 0.27
CA GLY A 45 -4.60 -15.05 1.09
C GLY A 45 -4.90 -13.56 1.27
N ASN A 46 -6.02 -13.11 0.69
CA ASN A 46 -6.52 -11.78 0.94
C ASN A 46 -6.76 -11.66 2.45
N LEU A 47 -6.03 -10.76 3.11
CA LEU A 47 -6.21 -10.49 4.52
C LEU A 47 -7.58 -9.84 4.81
N TRP A 48 -8.22 -9.30 3.77
CA TRP A 48 -9.46 -8.53 3.82
C TRP A 48 -10.38 -8.89 2.65
N PRO A 49 -11.71 -8.79 2.82
CA PRO A 49 -12.66 -8.99 1.72
C PRO A 49 -12.40 -8.03 0.55
N GLU A 50 -12.61 -8.49 -0.67
CA GLU A 50 -12.52 -7.63 -1.85
C GLU A 50 -13.76 -6.73 -1.93
N ASP A 51 -13.57 -5.43 -2.21
CA ASP A 51 -14.65 -4.52 -2.61
C ASP A 51 -14.75 -4.50 -4.14
N PRO A 52 -15.70 -5.23 -4.76
CA PRO A 52 -15.83 -5.27 -6.22
C PRO A 52 -16.25 -3.92 -6.82
N THR A 53 -16.75 -2.97 -6.02
CA THR A 53 -17.17 -1.65 -6.50
C THR A 53 -16.00 -0.73 -6.82
N CYS A 54 -14.77 -1.08 -6.40
CA CYS A 54 -13.59 -0.28 -6.73
C CYS A 54 -13.28 -0.30 -8.23
N PHE A 55 -13.44 -1.45 -8.90
CA PHE A 55 -13.18 -1.59 -10.33
C PHE A 55 -14.20 -0.79 -11.16
N SER A 56 -15.49 -0.89 -10.84
CA SER A 56 -16.51 -0.11 -11.54
C SER A 56 -16.35 1.39 -11.36
N TRP A 57 -15.85 1.86 -10.21
CA TRP A 57 -15.50 3.27 -10.01
C TRP A 57 -14.26 3.68 -10.81
N LEU A 58 -13.23 2.83 -10.89
CA LEU A 58 -12.02 3.06 -11.67
C LEU A 58 -12.30 3.13 -13.18
N ASP A 59 -13.19 2.29 -13.69
CA ASP A 59 -13.57 2.24 -15.11
C ASP A 59 -14.21 3.55 -15.60
N GLN A 60 -14.73 4.38 -14.68
CA GLN A 60 -15.32 5.69 -14.99
C GLN A 60 -14.29 6.81 -15.06
N GLN A 61 -13.03 6.56 -14.67
CA GLN A 61 -11.98 7.57 -14.61
C GLN A 61 -11.16 7.61 -15.90
N ALA A 62 -10.59 8.77 -16.22
CA ALA A 62 -9.69 8.89 -17.35
C ALA A 62 -8.42 8.03 -17.14
N PRO A 63 -7.82 7.47 -18.21
CA PRO A 63 -6.59 6.71 -18.08
C PRO A 63 -5.47 7.50 -17.38
N LYS A 64 -4.77 6.86 -16.44
CA LYS A 64 -3.63 7.46 -15.69
C LYS A 64 -3.99 8.71 -14.87
N SER A 65 -5.26 8.88 -14.49
CA SER A 65 -5.73 10.06 -13.74
C SER A 65 -5.87 9.84 -12.22
N VAL A 66 -6.02 8.58 -11.79
CA VAL A 66 -6.32 8.22 -10.40
C VAL A 66 -5.04 8.08 -9.57
N ILE A 67 -5.05 8.68 -8.38
CA ILE A 67 -4.03 8.46 -7.35
C ILE A 67 -4.40 7.22 -6.54
N TYR A 68 -3.58 6.18 -6.56
CA TYR A 68 -3.70 5.04 -5.66
C TYR A 68 -2.92 5.30 -4.37
N LEU A 69 -3.58 5.18 -3.22
CA LEU A 69 -2.98 5.37 -1.91
C LEU A 69 -3.17 4.12 -1.03
N SER A 70 -2.07 3.48 -0.68
CA SER A 70 -2.01 2.37 0.28
C SER A 70 -0.66 2.36 0.98
N PHE A 71 -0.66 2.06 2.28
CA PHE A 71 0.55 1.98 3.10
C PHE A 71 0.86 0.54 3.53
N GLY A 72 0.37 -0.44 2.77
CA GLY A 72 0.57 -1.86 3.04
C GLY A 72 -0.11 -2.33 4.34
N SER A 73 0.21 -3.56 4.73
CA SER A 73 -0.48 -4.29 5.80
C SER A 73 0.01 -3.98 7.23
N THR A 74 1.06 -3.17 7.40
CA THR A 74 1.69 -2.98 8.72
C THR A 74 1.67 -1.55 9.23
N THR A 75 1.36 -0.58 8.38
CA THR A 75 1.48 0.85 8.75
C THR A 75 0.29 1.30 9.59
N THR A 76 0.58 2.04 10.66
CA THR A 76 -0.38 2.70 11.55
C THR A 76 -0.11 4.21 11.58
N PHE A 77 -1.16 5.03 11.64
CA PHE A 77 -1.11 6.48 11.69
C PHE A 77 -1.56 7.01 13.04
N ASN A 78 -0.90 8.07 13.51
CA ASN A 78 -1.53 8.93 14.50
C ASN A 78 -2.60 9.82 13.84
N GLU A 79 -3.44 10.46 14.65
CA GLU A 79 -4.54 11.30 14.19
C GLU A 79 -4.08 12.41 13.24
N ALA A 80 -3.03 13.14 13.63
CA ALA A 80 -2.52 14.26 12.85
C ALA A 80 -2.06 13.81 11.45
N GLN A 81 -1.29 12.73 11.36
CA GLN A 81 -0.85 12.17 10.08
C GLN A 81 -2.03 11.75 9.20
N PHE A 82 -3.04 11.10 9.80
CA PHE A 82 -4.21 10.63 9.08
C PHE A 82 -5.07 11.79 8.55
N HIS A 83 -5.27 12.84 9.36
CA HIS A 83 -6.00 14.04 8.96
C HIS A 83 -5.26 14.86 7.92
N GLU A 84 -3.95 15.05 8.05
CA GLU A 84 -3.14 15.74 7.04
C GLU A 84 -3.16 15.00 5.69
N LEU A 85 -3.16 13.67 5.71
CA LEU A 85 -3.34 12.86 4.50
C LEU A 85 -4.70 13.09 3.85
N ALA A 86 -5.78 13.08 4.63
CA ALA A 86 -7.12 13.35 4.12
C ALA A 86 -7.22 14.76 3.52
N LEU A 87 -6.75 15.79 4.24
CA LEU A 87 -6.74 17.16 3.76
C LEU A 87 -5.88 17.33 2.51
N GLY A 88 -4.73 16.67 2.44
CA GLY A 88 -3.87 16.66 1.27
C GLY A 88 -4.58 16.09 0.03
N LEU A 89 -5.28 14.96 0.18
CA LEU A 89 -6.08 14.37 -0.91
C LEU A 89 -7.20 15.30 -1.38
N GLU A 90 -7.87 15.95 -0.43
CA GLU A 90 -8.93 16.92 -0.74
C GLU A 90 -8.38 18.09 -1.59
N LEU A 91 -7.24 18.65 -1.19
CA LEU A 91 -6.58 19.77 -1.85
C LEU A 91 -6.02 19.44 -3.24
N LEU A 92 -5.63 18.18 -3.48
CA LEU A 92 -5.10 17.75 -4.77
C LEU A 92 -6.14 17.86 -5.90
N ASN A 93 -7.44 17.88 -5.57
CA ASN A 93 -8.55 17.99 -6.51
C ASN A 93 -8.41 17.05 -7.72
N ARG A 94 -7.99 15.81 -7.44
CA ARG A 94 -7.79 14.74 -8.41
C ARG A 94 -8.53 13.49 -7.97
N PRO A 95 -8.95 12.62 -8.91
CA PRO A 95 -9.49 11.33 -8.55
C PRO A 95 -8.50 10.53 -7.70
N PHE A 96 -8.97 9.92 -6.61
CA PHE A 96 -8.13 9.07 -5.77
C PHE A 96 -8.87 7.83 -5.27
N LEU A 97 -8.12 6.73 -5.13
CA LEU A 97 -8.54 5.49 -4.48
C LEU A 97 -7.67 5.29 -3.24
N TRP A 98 -8.26 5.41 -2.06
CA TRP A 98 -7.56 5.28 -0.78
C TRP A 98 -7.98 4.01 -0.04
N VAL A 99 -7.01 3.14 0.21
CA VAL A 99 -7.16 1.96 1.05
C VAL A 99 -6.94 2.33 2.52
N ILE A 100 -8.00 2.29 3.33
CA ILE A 100 -7.98 2.55 4.78
C ILE A 100 -8.32 1.25 5.50
N ARG A 101 -7.33 0.65 6.15
CA ARG A 101 -7.52 -0.60 6.90
C ARG A 101 -8.14 -0.29 8.27
N PRO A 102 -9.02 -1.15 8.82
CA PRO A 102 -9.63 -0.92 10.13
C PRO A 102 -8.63 -0.74 11.28
N ASP A 103 -7.43 -1.29 11.16
CA ASP A 103 -6.37 -1.28 12.16
C ASP A 103 -5.29 -0.21 11.91
N CYS A 104 -5.36 0.57 10.82
CA CYS A 104 -4.33 1.56 10.52
C CYS A 104 -4.47 2.86 11.29
N THR A 105 -5.62 3.15 11.91
CA THR A 105 -5.81 4.32 12.77
C THR A 105 -7.01 4.12 13.71
N SER A 106 -6.98 4.74 14.88
CA SER A 106 -8.15 4.86 15.77
C SER A 106 -8.97 6.13 15.50
N SER A 107 -8.53 6.97 14.57
CA SER A 107 -9.14 8.27 14.29
C SER A 107 -10.17 8.18 13.18
N ALA A 108 -11.27 8.90 13.32
CA ALA A 108 -12.22 9.08 12.24
C ALA A 108 -11.66 10.04 11.17
N LEU A 109 -12.22 9.95 9.96
CA LEU A 109 -11.97 10.93 8.91
C LEU A 109 -12.43 12.33 9.38
N PRO A 110 -11.82 13.42 8.87
CA PRO A 110 -12.27 14.77 9.17
C PRO A 110 -13.76 14.96 8.85
N ASN A 111 -14.47 15.70 9.69
CA ASN A 111 -15.91 15.91 9.53
C ASN A 111 -16.26 16.38 8.11
N GLY A 112 -17.20 15.68 7.46
CA GLY A 112 -17.68 15.98 6.11
C GLY A 112 -16.66 15.71 4.98
N PHE A 113 -15.53 15.05 5.27
CA PHE A 113 -14.53 14.74 4.25
C PHE A 113 -15.13 13.91 3.10
N GLU A 114 -15.88 12.86 3.43
CA GLU A 114 -16.48 11.98 2.43
C GLU A 114 -17.44 12.73 1.51
N ASP A 115 -18.27 13.63 2.05
CA ASP A 115 -19.16 14.47 1.24
C ASP A 115 -18.39 15.41 0.31
N ARG A 116 -17.30 16.02 0.81
CA ARG A 116 -16.49 16.96 0.04
C ARG A 116 -15.70 16.30 -1.08
N VAL A 117 -15.43 15.01 -0.99
CA VAL A 117 -14.68 14.23 -2.00
C VAL A 117 -15.56 13.25 -2.77
N ALA A 118 -16.87 13.17 -2.52
CA ALA A 118 -17.75 12.12 -3.06
C ALA A 118 -17.73 11.99 -4.59
N ASP A 119 -17.44 13.08 -5.31
CA ASP A 119 -17.36 13.11 -6.77
C ASP A 119 -16.04 12.54 -7.35
N ARG A 120 -14.99 12.45 -6.52
CA ARG A 120 -13.62 12.14 -6.96
C ARG A 120 -12.85 11.16 -6.08
N GLY A 121 -13.34 10.84 -4.90
CA GLY A 121 -12.70 9.96 -3.93
C GLY A 121 -13.45 8.65 -3.80
N LYS A 122 -12.72 7.53 -3.85
CA LYS A 122 -13.21 6.22 -3.44
C LYS A 122 -12.37 5.73 -2.27
N ILE A 123 -13.03 5.46 -1.16
CA ILE A 123 -12.42 4.88 0.04
C ILE A 123 -12.82 3.41 0.10
N VAL A 124 -11.85 2.53 0.35
CA VAL A 124 -12.03 1.08 0.47
C VAL A 124 -11.25 0.58 1.68
N GLY A 125 -11.67 -0.52 2.30
CA GLY A 125 -11.06 -1.04 3.53
C GLY A 125 -11.54 -2.44 3.88
#